data_AF-A0A059C2X2-F1
#
_entry.id   AF-A0A059C2X2-F1
#
_cell.length_a   1.000
_cell.length_b   1.000
_cell.length_c   1.000
_cell.angle_alpha   90.00
_cell.angle_beta   90.00
_cell.angle_gamma   90.00
#
_symmetry.space_group_name_H-M   'P 1'
#
loop_
_entity.id
_entity.type
_entity.pdbx_description
1 polymer ?
#
loop_
_entity_poly.entity_id
_entity_poly.type
_entity_poly.pdbx_seq_one_letter_code
_entity_poly.pdbx_strand_id
1 'polypeptide(L)'
;MILQLFESGNNNLLPILAKADYRPYSCNFSGAVTDAELLVLPNPPPYLSFRTSGVITGVNFASGGCGILPDTGNFVGKCLTLDDQVRLFESAALNDLQRLFKSSDEFSSYLAKSILAFSIGNNDNILNYLNPTFYNTSKTYKTQPLAKLLVAVLSRHLERLYNRGARKFIAFEIRPMGCIPAISRKSKHDGVRDEGSNFLVSYSSQMLQPMLEKMTSSLAGSMFIIGRANSLGYNAIINPSRYGLTNSRNPCCTTCVNGTLPCVPLLTPASRCFNDTKVCSPVSIQDLIQI
;
A
#
# COMPACT_ATOMS: atom_id res chain seq x y z
N MET A 1 0.85 -6.31 17.50
CA MET A 1 0.51 -5.11 16.71
C MET A 1 0.63 -5.42 15.24
N ILE A 2 -0.25 -4.84 14.43
CA ILE A 2 -0.05 -4.72 12.99
C ILE A 2 0.16 -3.27 12.69
N LEU A 3 1.25 -2.98 11.99
CA LEU A 3 1.54 -1.66 11.50
C LEU A 3 1.31 -1.66 10.01
N GLN A 4 0.29 -0.91 9.62
CA GLN A 4 -0.20 -0.93 8.26
C GLN A 4 0.09 0.38 7.55
N LEU A 5 0.60 0.30 6.31
CA LEU A 5 0.85 1.45 5.45
C LEU A 5 -0.12 1.53 4.25
N PHE A 6 -1.40 1.23 4.49
CA PHE A 6 -2.51 1.47 3.55
C PHE A 6 -3.44 2.57 4.07
N GLU A 7 -3.75 3.58 3.25
CA GLU A 7 -4.53 4.75 3.69
C GLU A 7 -5.89 4.34 4.26
N SER A 8 -6.18 4.77 5.49
CA SER A 8 -7.40 4.40 6.23
C SER A 8 -7.98 5.56 7.05
N GLY A 9 -7.56 6.80 6.75
CA GLY A 9 -8.12 8.01 7.35
C GLY A 9 -7.09 9.04 7.82
N ASN A 10 -5.78 8.76 7.76
CA ASN A 10 -4.77 9.77 8.08
C ASN A 10 -4.89 11.00 7.16
N ASN A 11 -5.30 10.79 5.90
CA ASN A 11 -5.46 11.89 4.95
C ASN A 11 -6.63 12.83 5.27
N ASN A 12 -7.52 12.48 6.20
CA ASN A 12 -8.56 13.40 6.67
C ASN A 12 -8.01 14.60 7.43
N LEU A 13 -6.84 14.45 8.04
CA LEU A 13 -6.18 15.49 8.83
C LEU A 13 -5.08 16.20 8.03
N LEU A 14 -5.01 15.97 6.72
CA LEU A 14 -4.02 16.54 5.83
C LEU A 14 -4.70 17.31 4.68
N PRO A 15 -4.10 18.43 4.20
CA PRO A 15 -4.63 19.18 3.07
C PRO A 15 -4.28 18.45 1.75
N ILE A 16 -4.99 17.36 1.46
CA ILE A 16 -4.79 16.52 0.27
C ILE A 16 -6.12 15.99 -0.28
N LEU A 17 -6.17 15.79 -1.60
CA LEU A 17 -7.33 15.24 -2.30
C LEU A 17 -7.41 13.70 -2.27
N ALA A 18 -6.28 13.02 -2.01
CA ALA A 18 -6.13 11.58 -2.09
C ALA A 18 -6.62 10.83 -0.84
N LYS A 19 -7.89 10.97 -0.48
CA LYS A 19 -8.53 10.24 0.64
C LYS A 19 -9.12 8.91 0.15
N ALA A 20 -9.07 7.85 0.95
CA ALA A 20 -9.55 6.52 0.59
C ALA A 20 -10.30 5.79 1.72
N ASP A 21 -10.71 6.49 2.78
CA ASP A 21 -11.38 5.93 3.95
C ASP A 21 -12.92 6.03 3.93
N TYR A 22 -13.49 6.37 2.77
CA TYR A 22 -14.92 6.52 2.56
C TYR A 22 -15.47 5.51 1.54
N ARG A 23 -16.81 5.33 1.52
CA ARG A 23 -17.46 4.47 0.53
C ARG A 23 -17.20 4.97 -0.90
N PRO A 24 -16.83 4.10 -1.84
CA PRO A 24 -16.87 2.64 -1.77
C PRO A 24 -15.49 1.97 -1.63
N TYR A 25 -14.45 2.70 -1.20
CA TYR A 25 -13.16 2.11 -0.89
C TYR A 25 -13.22 1.17 0.33
N SER A 26 -14.28 1.26 1.13
CA SER A 26 -14.61 0.35 2.23
C SER A 26 -15.92 -0.42 1.97
N CYS A 27 -15.86 -1.75 2.09
CA CYS A 27 -17.01 -2.64 2.00
C CYS A 27 -17.58 -2.98 3.38
N ASN A 28 -16.75 -3.05 4.42
CA ASN A 28 -17.20 -3.07 5.80
C ASN A 28 -17.29 -1.64 6.31
N PHE A 29 -18.48 -1.26 6.78
CA PHE A 29 -18.95 0.09 7.08
C PHE A 29 -18.23 0.84 8.23
N SER A 30 -16.96 0.53 8.48
CA SER A 30 -16.12 1.07 9.56
C SER A 30 -14.63 1.23 9.21
N GLY A 31 -14.24 1.23 7.94
CA GLY A 31 -12.86 1.55 7.53
C GLY A 31 -12.50 0.98 6.16
N ALA A 32 -11.52 1.60 5.47
CA ALA A 32 -11.04 1.21 4.13
C ALA A 32 -10.84 -0.32 4.00
N VAL A 33 -11.30 -0.90 2.88
CA VAL A 33 -10.87 -2.24 2.45
C VAL A 33 -9.45 -2.05 1.96
N THR A 34 -8.53 -2.25 2.88
CA THR A 34 -7.10 -2.27 2.61
C THR A 34 -6.68 -3.72 2.39
N ASP A 35 -5.46 -3.94 1.89
CA ASP A 35 -4.88 -5.28 1.88
C ASP A 35 -4.73 -5.89 3.31
N ALA A 36 -5.24 -5.26 4.39
CA ALA A 36 -5.42 -5.92 5.68
C ALA A 36 -6.53 -6.97 5.66
N GLU A 37 -7.63 -6.76 4.91
CA GLU A 37 -8.65 -7.82 4.76
C GLU A 37 -8.08 -9.01 3.98
N LEU A 38 -7.16 -8.74 3.05
CA LEU A 38 -6.36 -9.75 2.33
C LEU A 38 -5.42 -10.54 3.26
N LEU A 39 -4.99 -9.96 4.39
CA LEU A 39 -4.24 -10.65 5.44
C LEU A 39 -5.14 -11.29 6.51
N VAL A 40 -6.47 -11.15 6.43
CA VAL A 40 -7.44 -11.57 7.46
C VAL A 40 -7.12 -10.94 8.82
N LEU A 41 -6.65 -9.70 8.81
CA LEU A 41 -6.26 -8.96 10.00
C LEU A 41 -7.25 -7.83 10.30
N PRO A 42 -7.50 -7.49 11.58
CA PRO A 42 -8.30 -6.33 11.93
C PRO A 42 -7.69 -5.06 11.33
N ASN A 43 -8.51 -4.21 10.70
CA ASN A 43 -8.05 -2.93 10.16
C ASN A 43 -7.62 -2.01 11.32
N PRO A 44 -6.33 -1.63 11.43
CA PRO A 44 -5.87 -0.77 12.49
C PRO A 44 -6.31 0.69 12.30
N PRO A 45 -6.57 1.44 13.39
CA PRO A 45 -6.97 2.84 13.30
C PRO A 45 -5.86 3.73 12.74
N PRO A 46 -6.21 4.81 12.00
CA PRO A 46 -5.25 5.81 11.54
C PRO A 46 -4.60 6.55 12.72
N TYR A 47 -3.27 6.62 12.71
CA TYR A 47 -2.48 7.18 13.79
C TYR A 47 -2.78 8.65 14.06
N LEU A 48 -3.00 9.48 13.04
CA LEU A 48 -3.19 10.92 13.23
C LEU A 48 -4.46 11.27 14.02
N SER A 49 -5.48 10.40 13.99
CA SER A 49 -6.70 10.54 14.80
C SER A 49 -6.77 9.53 15.95
N PHE A 50 -5.68 8.80 16.20
CA PHE A 50 -5.64 7.76 17.22
C PHE A 50 -5.71 8.40 18.61
N ARG A 51 -6.63 7.91 19.45
CA ARG A 51 -6.70 8.26 20.86
C ARG A 51 -6.42 7.02 21.69
N THR A 52 -5.52 7.14 22.66
CA THR A 52 -5.07 6.05 23.52
C THR A 52 -6.17 5.66 24.51
N SER A 53 -7.04 4.73 24.12
CA SER A 53 -7.95 4.07 25.05
C SER A 53 -8.15 2.60 24.69
N GLY A 54 -7.59 1.71 25.52
CA GLY A 54 -7.84 0.26 25.44
C GLY A 54 -6.74 -0.59 24.79
N VAL A 55 -7.07 -1.86 24.57
CA VAL A 55 -6.18 -2.86 23.95
C VAL A 55 -6.04 -2.57 22.46
N ILE A 56 -4.81 -2.35 21.99
CA ILE A 56 -4.52 -2.13 20.58
C ILE A 56 -4.07 -3.42 19.87
N THR A 57 -4.72 -3.73 18.74
CA THR A 57 -4.32 -4.82 17.84
C THR A 57 -3.37 -4.32 16.75
N GLY A 58 -3.37 -3.02 16.45
CA GLY A 58 -2.50 -2.38 15.47
C GLY A 58 -2.67 -0.87 15.40
N VAL A 59 -1.84 -0.22 14.57
CA VAL A 59 -1.87 1.21 14.26
C VAL A 59 -1.55 1.42 12.78
N ASN A 60 -2.20 2.37 12.11
CA ASN A 60 -1.99 2.64 10.69
C ASN A 60 -1.31 4.00 10.46
N PHE A 61 -0.14 3.99 9.81
CA PHE A 61 0.63 5.22 9.53
C PHE A 61 0.53 5.68 8.09
N ALA A 62 -0.21 4.97 7.26
CA ALA A 62 -0.26 5.19 5.83
C ALA A 62 -0.82 6.54 5.43
N SER A 63 -0.40 7.01 4.26
CA SER A 63 -0.99 8.18 3.61
C SER A 63 -1.06 7.96 2.10
N GLY A 64 -2.25 8.19 1.53
CA GLY A 64 -2.49 8.15 0.10
C GLY A 64 -1.87 9.36 -0.59
N GLY A 65 -1.50 9.21 -1.86
CA GLY A 65 -0.89 10.26 -2.68
C GLY A 65 0.63 10.36 -2.56
N CYS A 66 1.24 9.86 -1.49
CA CYS A 66 2.71 9.90 -1.31
C CYS A 66 3.38 8.58 -1.71
N GLY A 67 4.71 8.63 -1.84
CA GLY A 67 5.55 7.51 -2.24
C GLY A 67 6.74 7.26 -1.34
N ILE A 68 7.66 6.45 -1.86
CA ILE A 68 8.95 6.14 -1.25
C ILE A 68 9.85 7.37 -1.27
N LEU A 69 9.82 8.12 -2.37
CA LEU A 69 10.61 9.34 -2.57
C LEU A 69 9.89 10.58 -2.00
N PRO A 70 10.65 11.55 -1.47
CA PRO A 70 10.10 12.70 -0.74
C PRO A 70 9.31 13.68 -1.61
N ASP A 71 9.52 13.69 -2.92
CA ASP A 71 8.85 14.56 -3.88
C ASP A 71 7.56 13.95 -4.45
N THR A 72 7.27 12.68 -4.14
CA THR A 72 6.14 11.95 -4.73
C THR A 72 4.80 12.57 -4.37
N GLY A 73 4.04 12.97 -5.40
CA GLY A 73 2.65 13.39 -5.25
C GLY A 73 2.42 14.76 -4.60
N ASN A 74 3.47 15.55 -4.35
CA ASN A 74 3.35 16.92 -3.82
C ASN A 74 2.34 17.80 -4.57
N PHE A 75 2.13 17.59 -5.89
CA PHE A 75 1.14 18.36 -6.66
C PHE A 75 -0.32 18.06 -6.30
N VAL A 76 -0.62 16.90 -5.69
CA VAL A 76 -1.99 16.54 -5.26
C VAL A 76 -2.30 16.95 -3.82
N GLY A 77 -1.33 17.53 -3.12
CA GLY A 77 -1.43 18.04 -1.75
C GLY A 77 -0.38 17.45 -0.81
N LYS A 78 -0.49 17.78 0.48
CA LYS A 78 0.45 17.31 1.51
C LYS A 78 0.04 15.93 2.02
N CYS A 79 0.88 14.93 1.85
CA CYS A 79 0.73 13.58 2.39
C CYS A 79 1.92 13.19 3.28
N LEU A 80 1.87 11.99 3.86
CA LEU A 80 2.98 11.39 4.60
C LEU A 80 3.82 10.52 3.64
N THR A 81 5.03 10.97 3.32
CA THR A 81 6.02 10.17 2.58
C THR A 81 6.43 8.94 3.40
N LEU A 82 7.08 7.93 2.78
CA LEU A 82 7.56 6.77 3.56
C LEU A 82 8.42 7.20 4.76
N ASP A 83 9.25 8.23 4.59
CA ASP A 83 10.06 8.77 5.70
C ASP A 83 9.20 9.40 6.80
N ASP A 84 8.13 10.13 6.46
CA ASP A 84 7.19 10.67 7.44
C ASP A 84 6.47 9.54 8.19
N GLN A 85 6.02 8.51 7.48
CA GLN A 85 5.34 7.34 8.06
C GLN A 85 6.28 6.60 9.04
N VAL A 86 7.56 6.44 8.67
CA VAL A 86 8.59 5.84 9.53
C VAL A 86 8.87 6.72 10.75
N ARG A 87 8.98 8.05 10.58
CA ARG A 87 9.16 8.99 11.70
C ARG A 87 7.98 9.00 12.65
N LEU A 88 6.76 8.94 12.11
CA LEU A 88 5.55 8.83 12.92
C LEU A 88 5.53 7.53 13.69
N PHE A 89 5.91 6.40 13.07
CA PHE A 89 6.07 5.15 13.80
C PHE A 89 7.09 5.24 14.93
N GLU A 90 8.28 5.79 14.67
CA GLU A 90 9.31 5.94 15.70
C GLU A 90 8.81 6.81 16.87
N SER A 91 8.16 7.93 16.55
CA SER A 91 7.55 8.80 17.56
C SER A 91 6.45 8.09 18.33
N ALA A 92 5.56 7.37 17.65
CA ALA A 92 4.48 6.61 18.26
C ALA A 92 5.01 5.52 19.20
N ALA A 93 6.00 4.76 18.73
CA ALA A 93 6.61 3.69 19.50
C ALA A 93 7.22 4.23 20.80
N LEU A 94 7.95 5.34 20.73
CA LEU A 94 8.61 5.95 21.89
C LEU A 94 7.64 6.67 22.83
N ASN A 95 6.68 7.41 22.28
CA ASN A 95 5.87 8.32 23.06
C ASN A 95 4.53 7.71 23.46
N ASP A 96 3.82 7.07 22.55
CA ASP A 96 2.40 6.79 22.76
C ASP A 96 2.12 5.33 23.08
N LEU A 97 2.78 4.42 22.37
CA LEU A 97 2.52 2.99 22.47
C LEU A 97 3.25 2.35 23.65
N GLN A 98 4.49 2.76 23.93
CA GLN A 98 5.26 2.22 25.05
C GLN A 98 4.56 2.42 26.40
N ARG A 99 3.80 3.52 26.56
CA ARG A 99 3.02 3.82 27.78
C ARG A 99 1.87 2.83 28.05
N LEU A 100 1.50 2.02 27.05
CA LEU A 100 0.45 1.01 27.18
C LEU A 100 0.96 -0.31 27.81
N PHE A 101 2.27 -0.43 28.02
CA PHE A 101 2.91 -1.65 28.54
C PHE A 101 3.51 -1.40 29.92
N LYS A 102 3.63 -2.46 30.73
CA LYS A 102 4.12 -2.36 32.11
C LYS A 102 5.63 -2.14 32.18
N SER A 103 6.36 -2.54 31.14
CA SER A 103 7.81 -2.37 31.06
C SER A 103 8.31 -2.21 29.64
N SER A 104 9.55 -1.72 29.51
CA SER A 104 10.26 -1.64 28.23
C SER A 104 10.47 -3.01 27.59
N ASP A 105 10.67 -4.06 28.39
CA ASP A 105 10.85 -5.43 27.89
C ASP A 105 9.56 -6.00 27.32
N GLU A 106 8.42 -5.73 27.98
CA GLU A 106 7.10 -6.13 27.48
C GLU A 106 6.81 -5.45 26.14
N PHE A 107 7.07 -4.14 26.04
CA PHE A 107 6.92 -3.40 24.79
C PHE A 107 7.87 -3.90 23.70
N SER A 108 9.13 -4.16 24.03
CA SER A 108 10.12 -4.69 23.09
C SER A 108 9.72 -6.07 22.56
N SER A 109 9.22 -6.96 23.43
CA SER A 109 8.67 -8.26 23.06
C SER A 109 7.45 -8.11 22.16
N TYR A 110 6.56 -7.17 22.49
CA TYR A 110 5.38 -6.86 21.69
C TYR A 110 5.75 -6.36 20.29
N LEU A 111 6.72 -5.45 20.18
CA LEU A 111 7.19 -4.91 18.90
C LEU A 111 7.89 -5.98 18.05
N ALA A 112 8.73 -6.83 18.64
CA ALA A 112 9.39 -7.94 17.94
C ALA A 112 8.38 -8.96 17.40
N LYS A 113 7.25 -9.17 18.10
CA LYS A 113 6.17 -10.06 17.63
C LYS A 113 5.25 -9.42 16.59
N SER A 114 5.30 -8.10 16.44
CA SER A 114 4.41 -7.34 15.55
C SER A 114 4.81 -7.44 14.09
N ILE A 115 3.84 -7.31 13.20
CA ILE A 115 4.01 -7.38 11.75
C ILE A 115 3.91 -5.96 11.18
N LEU A 116 4.93 -5.54 10.43
CA LEU A 116 4.92 -4.28 9.69
C LEU A 116 4.67 -4.58 8.22
N ALA A 117 3.55 -4.08 7.68
CA ALA A 117 3.11 -4.31 6.31
C ALA A 117 3.21 -3.03 5.46
N PHE A 118 3.98 -3.09 4.37
CA PHE A 118 4.31 -1.96 3.50
C PHE A 118 3.68 -2.15 2.11
N SER A 119 2.86 -1.20 1.69
CA SER A 119 2.38 -1.11 0.30
C SER A 119 2.55 0.32 -0.19
N ILE A 120 3.66 0.53 -0.89
CA ILE A 120 4.14 1.84 -1.30
C ILE A 120 5.02 1.68 -2.54
N GLY A 121 5.13 2.72 -3.38
CA GLY A 121 5.91 2.67 -4.63
C GLY A 121 5.07 2.87 -5.90
N ASN A 122 3.76 2.58 -5.86
CA ASN A 122 2.87 2.85 -7.00
C ASN A 122 2.85 4.35 -7.35
N ASN A 123 2.79 5.23 -6.36
CA ASN A 123 2.71 6.68 -6.58
C ASN A 123 4.00 7.27 -7.16
N ASP A 124 5.17 6.75 -6.80
CA ASP A 124 6.47 7.19 -7.37
C ASP A 124 6.51 7.00 -8.89
N ASN A 125 5.78 5.98 -9.38
CA ASN A 125 5.65 5.72 -10.81
C ASN A 125 4.48 6.51 -11.43
N ILE A 126 3.29 6.47 -10.84
CA ILE A 126 2.07 7.04 -11.44
C ILE A 126 2.06 8.57 -11.37
N LEU A 127 2.39 9.13 -10.21
CA LEU A 127 2.27 10.56 -9.94
C LEU A 127 3.51 11.35 -10.35
N ASN A 128 4.67 10.68 -10.43
CA ASN A 128 5.94 11.32 -10.79
C ASN A 128 6.49 10.81 -12.14
N TYR A 129 6.89 9.54 -12.24
CA TYR A 129 7.55 9.02 -13.46
C TYR A 129 6.70 9.18 -14.73
N LEU A 130 5.42 8.80 -14.67
CA LEU A 130 4.45 8.90 -15.77
C LEU A 130 3.83 10.30 -15.91
N ASN A 131 4.31 11.30 -15.16
CA ASN A 131 3.77 12.64 -15.14
C ASN A 131 4.85 13.71 -15.45
N PRO A 132 5.39 13.73 -16.68
CA PRO A 132 6.48 14.63 -17.07
C PRO A 132 6.10 16.12 -17.08
N THR A 133 4.81 16.44 -16.94
CA THR A 133 4.30 17.80 -16.83
C THR A 133 4.67 18.43 -15.48
N PHE A 134 4.60 17.67 -14.40
CA PHE A 134 4.87 18.16 -13.04
C PHE A 134 6.22 17.69 -12.49
N TYR A 135 6.78 16.61 -13.02
CA TYR A 135 8.00 16.00 -12.50
C TYR A 135 9.01 15.69 -13.60
N ASN A 136 10.30 15.82 -13.27
CA ASN A 136 11.38 15.45 -14.18
C ASN A 136 11.86 14.01 -14.00
N THR A 137 11.20 13.19 -13.16
CA THR A 137 11.66 11.85 -12.79
C THR A 137 11.95 10.96 -14.01
N SER A 138 11.12 10.97 -15.05
CA SER A 138 11.35 10.21 -16.30
C SER A 138 12.40 10.81 -17.22
N LYS A 139 12.75 12.09 -17.06
CA LYS A 139 13.88 12.72 -17.76
C LYS A 139 15.20 12.42 -17.05
N THR A 140 15.17 12.33 -15.72
CA THR A 140 16.34 12.06 -14.89
C THR A 140 16.70 10.58 -14.84
N TYR A 141 15.71 9.70 -14.76
CA TYR A 141 15.92 8.26 -14.57
C TYR A 141 15.34 7.45 -15.72
N LYS A 142 16.10 6.46 -16.19
CA LYS A 142 15.53 5.30 -16.88
C LYS A 142 14.81 4.41 -15.86
N THR A 143 13.92 3.56 -16.34
CA THR A 143 13.08 2.67 -15.52
C THR A 143 13.87 1.84 -14.51
N GLN A 144 14.92 1.13 -14.94
CA GLN A 144 15.70 0.26 -14.07
C GLN A 144 16.49 1.04 -12.99
N PRO A 145 17.18 2.16 -13.31
CA PRO A 145 17.75 3.05 -12.29
C PRO A 145 16.74 3.56 -11.26
N LEU A 146 15.53 3.95 -11.69
CA LEU A 146 14.48 4.36 -10.75
C LEU A 146 14.08 3.20 -9.83
N ALA A 147 13.83 2.01 -10.39
CA ALA A 147 13.49 0.83 -9.61
C ALA A 147 14.57 0.51 -8.55
N LYS A 148 15.85 0.61 -8.92
CA LYS A 148 16.98 0.42 -8.00
C LYS A 148 16.97 1.46 -6.88
N LEU A 149 16.71 2.73 -7.20
CA LEU A 149 16.59 3.81 -6.21
C LEU A 149 15.44 3.55 -5.23
N LEU A 150 14.25 3.20 -5.72
CA LEU A 150 13.07 2.92 -4.90
C LEU A 150 13.33 1.76 -3.93
N VAL A 151 13.87 0.65 -4.42
CA VAL A 151 14.20 -0.53 -3.59
C VAL A 151 15.29 -0.21 -2.56
N ALA A 152 16.30 0.58 -2.93
CA ALA A 152 17.35 0.99 -2.00
C ALA A 152 16.82 1.90 -0.87
N VAL A 153 15.96 2.87 -1.20
CA VAL A 153 15.34 3.76 -0.20
C VAL A 153 14.40 2.96 0.71
N LEU A 154 13.58 2.06 0.16
CA LEU A 154 12.73 1.16 0.95
C LEU A 154 13.57 0.31 1.92
N SER A 155 14.64 -0.33 1.43
CA SER A 155 15.54 -1.14 2.25
C SER A 155 16.11 -0.37 3.44
N ARG A 156 16.54 0.88 3.23
CA ARG A 156 17.03 1.76 4.31
C ARG A 156 15.96 2.05 5.37
N HIS A 157 14.71 2.27 4.97
CA HIS A 157 13.61 2.48 5.92
C HIS A 157 13.26 1.20 6.69
N LEU A 158 13.26 0.04 6.02
CA LEU A 158 13.08 -1.26 6.66
C LEU A 158 14.18 -1.55 7.70
N GLU A 159 15.43 -1.25 7.37
CA GLU A 159 16.57 -1.39 8.27
C GLU A 159 16.47 -0.44 9.47
N ARG A 160 16.08 0.82 9.24
CA ARG A 160 15.82 1.79 10.31
C ARG A 160 14.77 1.26 11.30
N LEU A 161 13.70 0.65 10.81
CA LEU A 161 12.66 0.06 11.65
C LEU A 161 13.12 -1.20 12.39
N TYR A 162 13.95 -2.04 11.74
CA TYR A 162 14.62 -3.16 12.41
C TYR A 162 15.49 -2.67 13.58
N ASN A 163 16.24 -1.59 13.40
CA ASN A 163 17.06 -0.97 14.45
C ASN A 163 16.23 -0.40 15.61
N ARG A 164 14.90 -0.30 15.44
CA ARG A 164 13.94 0.10 16.49
C ARG A 164 13.25 -1.08 17.17
N GLY A 165 13.61 -2.31 16.84
CA GLY A 165 13.09 -3.53 17.49
C GLY A 165 12.03 -4.28 16.69
N ALA A 166 11.62 -3.80 15.52
CA ALA A 166 10.74 -4.57 14.64
C ALA A 166 11.48 -5.78 14.06
N ARG A 167 10.78 -6.92 13.93
CA ARG A 167 11.40 -8.17 13.44
C ARG A 167 10.63 -8.84 12.30
N LYS A 168 9.34 -8.55 12.10
CA LYS A 168 8.54 -9.19 11.04
C LYS A 168 8.03 -8.13 10.07
N PHE A 169 8.38 -8.29 8.81
CA PHE A 169 8.10 -7.33 7.76
C PHE A 169 7.45 -8.03 6.57
N ILE A 170 6.42 -7.41 6.01
CA ILE A 170 5.82 -7.79 4.73
C ILE A 170 5.92 -6.57 3.82
N ALA A 171 6.64 -6.70 2.71
CA ALA A 171 6.69 -5.64 1.70
C ALA A 171 5.99 -6.13 0.43
N PHE A 172 4.89 -5.47 0.07
CA PHE A 172 4.12 -5.79 -1.12
C PHE A 172 4.80 -5.25 -2.37
N GLU A 173 4.78 -6.05 -3.43
CA GLU A 173 5.16 -5.63 -4.77
C GLU A 173 4.32 -4.43 -5.22
N ILE A 174 4.90 -3.58 -6.07
CA ILE A 174 4.14 -2.54 -6.75
C ILE A 174 3.06 -3.22 -7.61
N ARG A 175 1.78 -2.89 -7.38
CA ARG A 175 0.63 -3.44 -8.12
C ARG A 175 0.73 -3.16 -9.63
N PRO A 176 0.09 -3.97 -10.50
CA PRO A 176 0.22 -3.83 -11.96
C PRO A 176 -0.43 -2.54 -12.41
N MET A 177 0.36 -1.47 -12.52
CA MET A 177 -0.18 -0.13 -12.73
C MET A 177 -0.82 0.05 -14.11
N GLY A 178 -0.42 -0.74 -15.10
CA GLY A 178 -1.07 -0.80 -16.40
C GLY A 178 -2.52 -1.29 -16.34
N CYS A 179 -2.94 -1.95 -15.26
CA CYS A 179 -4.32 -2.36 -15.04
C CYS A 179 -5.18 -1.28 -14.35
N ILE A 180 -4.58 -0.17 -13.92
CA ILE A 180 -5.31 0.92 -13.28
C ILE A 180 -6.12 1.65 -14.36
N PRO A 181 -7.45 1.87 -14.19
CA PRO A 181 -8.29 2.52 -15.19
C PRO A 181 -7.75 3.85 -15.74
N ALA A 182 -7.09 4.66 -14.90
CA ALA A 182 -6.46 5.92 -15.29
C ALA A 182 -5.30 5.77 -16.32
N ILE A 183 -4.74 4.56 -16.41
CA ILE A 183 -3.66 4.18 -17.32
C ILE A 183 -4.20 3.29 -18.44
N SER A 184 -4.90 2.20 -18.12
CA SER A 184 -5.38 1.22 -19.11
C SER A 184 -6.29 1.83 -20.16
N ARG A 185 -7.16 2.78 -19.79
CA ARG A 185 -8.09 3.44 -20.73
C ARG A 185 -7.41 4.42 -21.67
N LYS A 186 -6.18 4.83 -21.38
CA LYS A 186 -5.35 5.63 -22.28
C LYS A 186 -4.52 4.75 -23.23
N SER A 187 -4.47 3.44 -22.98
CA SER A 187 -3.75 2.50 -23.84
C SER A 187 -4.43 2.40 -25.20
N LYS A 188 -3.62 2.27 -26.25
CA LYS A 188 -4.12 2.14 -27.65
C LYS A 188 -4.64 0.74 -27.98
N HIS A 189 -4.62 -0.18 -27.00
CA HIS A 189 -5.02 -1.58 -27.14
C HIS A 189 -6.46 -1.79 -26.64
N ASP A 190 -6.73 -2.87 -25.90
CA ASP A 190 -8.08 -3.29 -25.48
C ASP A 190 -8.72 -2.41 -24.39
N GLY A 191 -8.00 -1.41 -23.88
CA GLY A 191 -8.44 -0.53 -22.79
C GLY A 191 -8.53 -1.21 -21.43
N VAL A 192 -8.09 -2.47 -21.31
CA VAL A 192 -8.11 -3.26 -20.07
C VAL A 192 -6.76 -3.22 -19.37
N ARG A 193 -5.66 -3.19 -20.15
CA ARG A 193 -4.30 -3.22 -19.62
C ARG A 193 -3.32 -2.49 -20.53
N ASP A 194 -2.33 -1.87 -19.90
CA ASP A 194 -1.18 -1.27 -20.59
C ASP A 194 0.11 -2.01 -20.22
N GLU A 195 0.59 -2.87 -21.12
CA GLU A 195 1.75 -3.73 -20.82
C GLU A 195 3.06 -2.95 -20.72
N GLY A 196 3.17 -1.82 -21.43
CA GLY A 196 4.30 -0.91 -21.25
C GLY A 196 4.39 -0.42 -19.81
N SER A 197 3.27 0.03 -19.24
CA SER A 197 3.21 0.47 -17.85
C SER A 197 3.42 -0.67 -16.86
N ASN A 198 2.90 -1.87 -17.11
CA ASN A 198 3.20 -3.03 -16.25
C ASN A 198 4.69 -3.40 -16.28
N PHE A 199 5.32 -3.34 -17.44
CA PHE A 199 6.75 -3.60 -17.61
C PHE A 199 7.61 -2.58 -16.83
N LEU A 200 7.17 -1.32 -16.72
CA LEU A 200 7.93 -0.31 -15.99
C LEU A 200 8.16 -0.68 -14.51
N VAL A 201 7.20 -1.34 -13.87
CA VAL A 201 7.30 -1.75 -12.46
C VAL A 201 7.86 -3.16 -12.27
N SER A 202 8.06 -3.94 -13.34
CA SER A 202 8.60 -5.29 -13.21
C SER A 202 10.02 -5.31 -12.64
N TYR A 203 10.82 -4.27 -12.93
CA TYR A 203 12.16 -4.14 -12.37
C TYR A 203 12.14 -4.00 -10.84
N SER A 204 11.18 -3.26 -10.29
CA SER A 204 11.02 -3.15 -8.84
C SER A 204 10.65 -4.49 -8.22
N SER A 205 9.74 -5.25 -8.84
CA SER A 205 9.38 -6.59 -8.36
C SER A 205 10.55 -7.57 -8.42
N GLN A 206 11.34 -7.55 -9.50
CA GLN A 206 12.54 -8.39 -9.64
C GLN A 206 13.62 -8.11 -8.60
N MET A 207 13.74 -6.85 -8.14
CA MET A 207 14.74 -6.44 -7.15
C MET A 207 14.24 -6.57 -5.70
N LEU A 208 12.92 -6.55 -5.48
CA LEU A 208 12.34 -6.55 -4.13
C LEU A 208 12.65 -7.86 -3.39
N GLN A 209 12.39 -9.02 -4.01
CA GLN A 209 12.61 -10.31 -3.36
C GLN A 209 14.09 -10.52 -2.96
N PRO A 210 15.08 -10.37 -3.85
CA PRO A 210 16.49 -10.52 -3.48
C PRO A 210 16.92 -9.55 -2.36
N MET A 211 16.36 -8.34 -2.34
CA MET A 211 16.62 -7.36 -1.28
C MET A 211 16.09 -7.86 0.07
N LEU A 212 14.84 -8.36 0.12
CA LEU A 212 14.24 -8.89 1.36
C LEU A 212 14.92 -10.18 1.85
N GLU A 213 15.31 -11.07 0.93
CA GLU A 213 16.08 -12.28 1.25
C GLU A 213 17.44 -11.90 1.86
N LYS A 214 18.14 -10.95 1.25
CA LYS A 214 19.39 -10.41 1.80
C LYS A 214 19.18 -9.83 3.20
N MET A 215 18.15 -9.01 3.41
CA MET A 215 17.84 -8.45 4.72
C MET A 215 17.55 -9.53 5.75
N THR A 216 16.77 -10.56 5.41
CA THR A 216 16.49 -11.71 6.30
C THR A 216 17.77 -12.43 6.69
N SER A 217 18.70 -12.63 5.76
CA SER A 217 19.98 -13.29 6.04
C SER A 217 20.96 -12.44 6.85
N SER A 218 20.89 -11.11 6.71
CA SER A 218 21.86 -10.17 7.32
C SER A 218 21.38 -9.59 8.66
N LEU A 219 20.08 -9.57 8.92
CA LEU A 219 19.49 -8.95 10.11
C LEU A 219 18.97 -10.05 11.05
N ALA A 220 19.78 -10.37 12.07
CA ALA A 220 19.52 -11.51 12.95
C ALA A 220 18.15 -11.45 13.65
N GLY A 221 17.47 -12.61 13.70
CA GLY A 221 16.17 -12.74 14.37
C GLY A 221 15.03 -12.00 13.68
N SER A 222 15.23 -11.56 12.43
CA SER A 222 14.19 -10.92 11.63
C SER A 222 13.69 -11.82 10.51
N MET A 223 12.55 -11.44 9.94
CA MET A 223 11.91 -12.10 8.82
C MET A 223 11.32 -11.02 7.91
N PHE A 224 11.77 -10.99 6.66
CA PHE A 224 11.24 -10.12 5.62
C PHE A 224 10.59 -10.98 4.54
N ILE A 225 9.30 -10.79 4.32
CA ILE A 225 8.53 -11.55 3.32
C ILE A 225 8.01 -10.62 2.24
N ILE A 226 7.99 -11.12 1.01
CA ILE A 226 7.39 -10.45 -0.13
C ILE A 226 5.88 -10.72 -0.19
N GLY A 227 5.09 -9.68 -0.39
CA GLY A 227 3.67 -9.80 -0.74
C GLY A 227 3.49 -9.71 -2.25
N ARG A 228 2.96 -10.76 -2.90
CA ARG A 228 2.84 -10.87 -4.37
C ARG A 228 1.64 -10.10 -4.96
N ALA A 229 1.52 -8.83 -4.62
CA ALA A 229 0.41 -7.99 -5.07
C ALA A 229 0.41 -7.73 -6.58
N ASN A 230 1.57 -7.80 -7.26
CA ASN A 230 1.65 -7.55 -8.69
C ASN A 230 0.98 -8.68 -9.49
N SER A 231 1.48 -9.90 -9.31
CA SER A 231 1.01 -11.07 -10.05
C SER A 231 -0.42 -11.44 -9.71
N LEU A 232 -0.79 -11.36 -8.41
CA LEU A 232 -2.15 -11.60 -7.96
C LEU A 232 -3.12 -10.60 -8.56
N GLY A 233 -2.81 -9.30 -8.46
CA GLY A 233 -3.65 -8.24 -9.02
C GLY A 233 -3.82 -8.39 -10.53
N TYR A 234 -2.74 -8.73 -11.25
CA TYR A 234 -2.79 -8.93 -12.69
C TYR A 234 -3.69 -10.12 -13.03
N ASN A 235 -3.52 -11.26 -12.33
CA ASN A 235 -4.30 -12.46 -12.53
C ASN A 235 -5.79 -12.25 -12.24
N ALA A 236 -6.12 -11.46 -11.20
CA ALA A 236 -7.49 -11.09 -10.88
C ALA A 236 -8.16 -10.28 -12.00
N ILE A 237 -7.41 -9.46 -12.72
CA ILE A 237 -7.93 -8.69 -13.85
C ILE A 237 -8.17 -9.56 -15.08
N ILE A 238 -7.24 -10.48 -15.40
CA ILE A 238 -7.34 -11.34 -16.59
C ILE A 238 -8.20 -12.59 -16.38
N ASN A 239 -8.34 -13.08 -15.15
CA ASN A 239 -9.15 -14.25 -14.77
C ASN A 239 -10.16 -13.91 -13.66
N PRO A 240 -11.04 -12.91 -13.87
CA PRO A 240 -11.88 -12.35 -12.80
C PRO A 240 -12.77 -13.38 -12.10
N SER A 241 -13.32 -14.35 -12.84
CA SER A 241 -14.19 -15.39 -12.29
C SER A 241 -13.51 -16.27 -11.23
N ARG A 242 -12.19 -16.48 -11.32
CA ARG A 242 -11.42 -17.23 -10.31
C ARG A 242 -11.43 -16.54 -8.95
N TYR A 243 -11.54 -15.22 -8.95
CA TYR A 243 -11.54 -14.37 -7.75
C TYR A 243 -12.94 -13.88 -7.38
N GLY A 244 -14.00 -14.44 -7.99
CA GLY A 244 -15.38 -14.03 -7.74
C GLY A 244 -15.76 -12.65 -8.31
N LEU A 245 -14.91 -12.09 -9.18
CA LEU A 245 -15.18 -10.84 -9.90
C LEU A 245 -16.05 -11.13 -11.13
N THR A 246 -17.10 -10.34 -11.31
CA THR A 246 -17.97 -10.36 -12.50
C THR A 246 -17.55 -9.31 -13.53
N ASN A 247 -16.83 -8.27 -13.09
CA ASN A 247 -16.37 -7.18 -13.94
C ASN A 247 -15.00 -6.68 -13.45
N SER A 248 -13.95 -6.91 -14.25
CA SER A 248 -12.59 -6.41 -14.00
C SER A 248 -12.21 -5.18 -14.84
N ARG A 249 -13.12 -4.71 -15.71
CA ARG A 249 -12.82 -3.63 -16.68
C ARG A 249 -13.31 -2.27 -16.22
N ASN A 250 -14.39 -2.25 -15.45
CA ASN A 250 -15.04 -1.02 -15.03
C ASN A 250 -14.87 -0.83 -13.52
N PRO A 251 -14.75 0.44 -13.07
CA PRO A 251 -14.72 0.72 -11.65
C PRO A 251 -16.02 0.25 -10.99
N CYS A 252 -15.89 -0.28 -9.79
CA CYS A 252 -17.01 -0.69 -8.94
C CYS A 252 -17.75 0.53 -8.36
N CYS A 253 -17.23 1.73 -8.60
CA CYS A 253 -17.68 2.97 -8.03
C CYS A 253 -17.97 4.00 -9.10
N THR A 254 -18.82 4.96 -8.75
CA THR A 254 -18.99 6.15 -9.57
C THR A 254 -17.70 6.93 -9.62
N THR A 255 -17.26 7.26 -10.82
CA THR A 255 -16.00 7.94 -11.11
C THR A 255 -16.25 8.99 -12.18
N CYS A 256 -15.42 10.03 -12.20
CA CYS A 256 -15.44 11.05 -13.24
C CYS A 256 -14.46 10.70 -14.37
N VAL A 257 -14.63 11.38 -15.52
CA VAL A 257 -13.70 11.28 -16.68
C VAL A 257 -13.53 9.80 -17.11
N ASN A 258 -14.65 9.12 -17.35
CA ASN A 258 -14.68 7.74 -17.85
C ASN A 258 -13.87 6.73 -16.99
N GLY A 259 -13.90 6.84 -15.67
CA GLY A 259 -13.20 5.89 -14.79
C GLY A 259 -11.76 6.25 -14.46
N THR A 260 -11.25 7.40 -14.92
CA THR A 260 -9.83 7.76 -14.75
C THR A 260 -9.54 8.59 -13.50
N LEU A 261 -10.58 9.09 -12.82
CA LEU A 261 -10.46 9.77 -11.53
C LEU A 261 -10.85 8.84 -10.36
N PRO A 262 -10.41 9.16 -9.12
CA PRO A 262 -10.85 8.47 -7.91
C PRO A 262 -12.37 8.35 -7.79
N CYS A 263 -12.84 7.41 -6.96
CA CYS A 263 -14.26 7.24 -6.68
C CYS A 263 -14.83 8.53 -6.10
N VAL A 264 -16.01 8.93 -6.58
CA VAL A 264 -16.73 10.08 -6.04
C VAL A 264 -17.20 9.74 -4.62
N PRO A 265 -16.86 10.57 -3.61
CA PRO A 265 -17.24 10.28 -2.24
C PRO A 265 -18.74 10.10 -2.05
N LEU A 266 -19.11 9.12 -1.22
CA LEU A 266 -20.49 8.86 -0.75
C LEU A 266 -21.50 8.44 -1.83
N LEU A 267 -21.09 8.29 -3.09
CA LEU A 267 -21.96 7.75 -4.13
C LEU A 267 -22.05 6.24 -4.04
N THR A 268 -23.23 5.71 -4.35
CA THR A 268 -23.46 4.28 -4.46
C THR A 268 -22.59 3.67 -5.57
N PRO A 269 -22.10 2.42 -5.39
CA PRO A 269 -21.39 1.67 -6.42
C PRO A 269 -22.08 1.74 -7.79
N ALA A 270 -21.34 2.11 -8.84
CA ALA A 270 -21.87 2.26 -10.20
C ALA A 270 -22.15 0.92 -10.87
N SER A 271 -21.54 -0.16 -10.39
CA SER A 271 -21.74 -1.52 -10.89
C SER A 271 -21.46 -2.56 -9.81
N ARG A 272 -22.11 -3.73 -9.90
CA ARG A 272 -21.74 -4.90 -9.08
C ARG A 272 -20.50 -5.55 -9.69
N CYS A 273 -19.33 -5.26 -9.12
CA CYS A 273 -18.08 -5.93 -9.51
C CYS A 273 -17.93 -7.34 -8.96
N PHE A 274 -18.70 -7.67 -7.93
CA PHE A 274 -18.65 -8.93 -7.21
C PHE A 274 -20.01 -9.62 -7.33
N ASN A 275 -19.99 -10.94 -7.28
CA ASN A 275 -21.21 -11.71 -7.09
C ASN A 275 -21.70 -11.51 -5.65
N ASP A 276 -23.02 -11.40 -5.42
CA ASP A 276 -23.62 -11.06 -4.11
C ASP A 276 -23.19 -11.99 -2.96
N THR A 277 -22.65 -13.17 -3.28
CA THR A 277 -22.16 -14.18 -2.33
C THR A 277 -20.67 -14.07 -1.97
N LYS A 278 -19.90 -13.17 -2.61
CA LYS A 278 -18.42 -13.07 -2.46
C LYS A 278 -17.89 -11.64 -2.34
N VAL A 279 -18.75 -10.63 -2.17
CA VAL A 279 -18.30 -9.28 -1.80
C VAL A 279 -17.42 -9.43 -0.55
N CYS A 280 -16.10 -9.21 -0.69
CA CYS A 280 -15.11 -9.34 0.37
C CYS A 280 -14.75 -10.75 0.84
N SER A 281 -14.86 -11.79 0.01
CA SER A 281 -14.15 -13.04 0.32
C SER A 281 -12.64 -12.78 0.29
N PRO A 282 -11.89 -13.00 1.40
CA PRO A 282 -10.46 -12.78 1.42
C PRO A 282 -9.79 -13.68 0.38
N VAL A 283 -8.88 -13.12 -0.41
CA VAL A 283 -7.84 -13.95 -1.04
C VAL A 283 -7.05 -14.57 0.11
N SER A 284 -6.76 -15.87 0.06
CA SER A 284 -6.03 -16.53 1.14
C SER A 284 -4.70 -15.81 1.36
N ILE A 285 -4.34 -15.57 2.63
CA ILE A 285 -3.04 -15.03 2.98
C ILE A 285 -1.89 -15.87 2.40
N GLN A 286 -2.12 -17.18 2.19
CA GLN A 286 -1.17 -18.10 1.56
C GLN A 286 -0.95 -17.80 0.07
N ASP A 287 -1.97 -17.27 -0.63
CA ASP A 287 -1.83 -16.87 -2.03
C ASP A 287 -1.06 -15.54 -2.16
N LEU A 288 -1.09 -14.72 -1.11
CA LEU A 288 -0.41 -13.42 -1.03
C LEU A 288 1.02 -13.53 -0.53
N ILE A 289 1.24 -14.46 0.40
CA ILE A 289 2.47 -14.72 1.13
C ILE A 289 2.78 -16.20 0.88
N GLN A 290 3.67 -16.50 -0.07
CA GLN A 290 4.26 -17.84 -0.12
C GLN A 290 5.15 -18.00 1.11
N ILE A 291 4.62 -18.66 2.13
CA ILE A 291 5.39 -19.22 3.26
C ILE A 291 5.89 -20.59 2.85
#